data_AF-A0A968BZH6-F1
#
_entry.id   AF-A0A968BZH6-F1
#
_cell.length_a   1.000
_cell.length_b   1.000
_cell.length_c   1.000
_cell.angle_alpha   90.00
_cell.angle_beta   90.00
_cell.angle_gamma   90.00
#
_symmetry.space_group_name_H-M   'P 1'
#
loop_
_entity.id
_entity.type
_entity.pdbx_description
1 polymer ?
#
loop_
_entity_poly.entity_id
_entity_poly.type
_entity_poly.pdbx_seq_one_letter_code
_entity_poly.pdbx_strand_id
1 'polypeptide(L)' 'MKKAFDVLSDVGDINYEGAAGAVDFDEHGDVVTPIDVWQYQDGVPTTVEKRRP' A
#
# COMPACT_ATOMS: atom_id res chain seq x y z
N MET A 1 -4.32 15.67 -25.09
CA MET A 1 -5.42 14.71 -24.85
C MET A 1 -4.99 13.27 -25.15
N LYS A 2 -4.57 12.89 -26.38
CA LYS A 2 -4.16 11.50 -26.71
C LYS A 2 -3.10 10.87 -25.79
N LYS A 3 -1.96 11.55 -25.58
CA LYS A 3 -0.84 11.03 -24.76
C LYS A 3 -1.19 10.59 -23.33
N ALA A 4 -2.18 11.23 -22.70
CA ALA A 4 -2.55 10.89 -21.32
C ALA A 4 -3.35 9.58 -21.25
N PHE A 5 -4.26 9.37 -22.21
CA PHE A 5 -5.03 8.13 -22.30
C PHE A 5 -4.16 6.98 -22.82
N ASP A 6 -3.22 7.24 -23.72
CA ASP A 6 -2.27 6.24 -24.20
C ASP A 6 -1.41 5.71 -23.03
N VAL A 7 -0.94 6.59 -22.13
CA VAL A 7 -0.21 6.17 -20.91
C VAL A 7 -1.11 5.35 -19.98
N LEU A 8 -2.35 5.80 -19.70
CA LEU A 8 -3.30 5.04 -18.85
C LEU A 8 -3.69 3.67 -19.41
N SER A 9 -3.57 3.48 -20.73
CA SER A 9 -3.89 2.22 -21.40
C SER A 9 -2.71 1.25 -21.42
N ASP A 10 -1.49 1.75 -21.21
CA ASP A 10 -0.22 1.03 -21.40
C ASP A 10 0.51 0.80 -20.06
N VAL A 11 0.09 1.47 -18.97
CA VAL A 11 0.61 1.22 -17.62
C VAL A 11 -0.11 0.05 -16.96
N GLY A 12 0.67 -0.96 -16.55
CA GLY A 12 0.28 -1.88 -15.49
C GLY A 12 0.00 -1.14 -14.17
N ASP A 13 -0.23 -1.91 -13.11
CA ASP A 13 -0.68 -1.44 -11.79
C ASP A 13 -0.19 -0.02 -11.43
N ILE A 14 -1.15 0.90 -11.28
CA ILE A 14 -0.86 2.29 -10.90
C ILE A 14 -0.45 2.28 -9.43
N ASN A 15 0.86 2.30 -9.18
CA ASN A 15 1.40 2.45 -7.83
C ASN A 15 0.99 3.81 -7.26
N TYR A 16 0.04 3.79 -6.33
CA TYR A 16 -0.36 4.96 -5.56
C TYR A 16 0.27 4.88 -4.16
N GLU A 17 1.07 5.89 -3.81
CA GLU A 17 1.62 6.02 -2.46
C GLU A 17 0.78 7.01 -1.65
N GLY A 18 0.27 6.57 -0.51
CA GLY A 18 -0.42 7.39 0.48
C GLY A 18 0.36 7.50 1.79
N ALA A 19 -0.24 8.13 2.81
CA ALA A 19 0.35 8.19 4.16
C ALA A 19 0.56 6.79 4.80
N ALA A 20 -0.10 5.76 4.25
CA ALA A 20 0.03 4.36 4.64
C ALA A 20 1.08 3.57 3.83
N GLY A 21 1.78 4.21 2.88
CA GLY A 21 2.71 3.55 1.96
C GLY A 21 2.06 3.19 0.62
N ALA A 22 2.67 2.23 -0.10
CA ALA A 22 2.13 1.70 -1.34
C ALA A 22 0.76 1.04 -1.10
N VAL A 23 -0.21 1.40 -1.92
CA VAL A 23 -1.58 0.88 -1.88
C VAL A 23 -1.77 -0.05 -3.08
N ASP A 24 -1.85 -1.34 -2.81
CA ASP A 24 -2.19 -2.37 -3.81
C ASP A 24 -3.65 -2.81 -3.62
N PHE A 25 -4.25 -3.39 -4.66
CA PHE A 25 -5.61 -3.93 -4.63
C PHE A 25 -5.63 -5.39 -5.10
N ASP A 26 -6.48 -6.22 -4.51
CA ASP A 26 -6.72 -7.57 -5.02
C ASP A 26 -7.77 -7.60 -6.16
N GLU A 27 -8.05 -8.80 -6.69
CA GLU A 27 -8.99 -8.99 -7.81
C GLU A 27 -10.45 -8.63 -7.48
N HIS A 28 -10.78 -8.48 -6.19
CA HIS A 28 -12.09 -8.07 -5.72
C HIS A 28 -12.16 -6.56 -5.42
N GLY A 29 -11.04 -5.86 -5.52
CA GLY A 29 -10.92 -4.43 -5.25
C GLY A 29 -10.71 -4.10 -3.77
N ASP A 30 -10.33 -5.08 -2.95
CA ASP A 30 -9.97 -4.85 -1.56
C ASP A 30 -8.54 -4.29 -1.46
N VAL A 31 -8.32 -3.38 -0.52
CA VAL A 31 -7.00 -2.77 -0.28
C VAL A 31 -6.08 -3.77 0.40
N VAL A 32 -4.94 -4.05 -0.23
CA VAL A 32 -3.89 -4.95 0.24
C VAL A 32 -2.70 -4.10 0.66
N THR A 33 -2.50 -3.91 1.96
CA THR A 33 -1.35 -3.18 2.49
C THR A 33 -0.70 -3.91 3.67
N PRO A 34 0.63 -3.78 3.84
CA PRO A 34 1.31 -4.31 5.02
C PRO A 34 0.76 -3.69 6.32
N ILE A 35 0.60 -4.52 7.34
CA ILE A 35 0.17 -4.11 8.68
C ILE A 35 1.32 -4.33 9.66
N ASP A 36 1.82 -3.26 10.28
CA ASP A 36 2.75 -3.36 11.38
C ASP A 36 2.00 -3.38 12.72
N VAL A 37 2.26 -4.39 13.55
CA VAL A 37 1.74 -4.49 14.92
C VAL A 37 2.77 -3.90 15.87
N TRP A 38 2.34 -2.93 16.68
CA TRP A 38 3.22 -2.23 17.62
C TRP A 38 2.84 -2.52 19.06
N GLN A 39 3.84 -2.53 19.93
CA GLN A 39 3.70 -2.65 21.38
C GLN A 39 4.54 -1.58 22.07
N TYR A 40 4.04 -1.02 23.15
CA TYR A 40 4.85 -0.18 24.03
C TYR A 40 5.78 -1.07 24.88
N GLN A 41 7.08 -0.85 24.76
CA GLN A 41 8.11 -1.41 25.64
C GLN A 41 8.79 -0.22 26.32
N ASP A 42 8.71 -0.17 27.66
CA ASP A 42 9.26 0.94 28.46
C ASP A 42 8.78 2.34 28.01
N GLY A 43 7.52 2.43 27.59
CA GLY A 43 6.92 3.68 27.09
C GLY A 43 7.30 4.04 25.65
N VAL A 44 8.10 3.22 24.98
CA VAL A 44 8.53 3.42 23.58
C VAL A 44 7.73 2.49 22.65
N PRO A 45 7.05 3.02 21.62
CA PRO A 45 6.40 2.18 20.63
C PRO A 45 7.45 1.41 19.82
N THR A 46 7.32 0.09 19.81
CA THR A 46 8.23 -0.84 19.13
C THR A 46 7.43 -1.75 18.20
N THR A 47 7.87 -1.92 16.96
CA THR A 47 7.26 -2.88 16.03
C THR A 47 7.59 -4.30 16.48
N VAL A 48 6.55 -5.09 16.73
CA VAL A 48 6.69 -6.49 17.19
C VAL A 48 6.34 -7.49 16.10
N GLU A 49 5.58 -7.10 15.08
CA GLU A 49 5.23 -7.96 13.96
C GLU A 49 4.99 -7.13 12.71
N LYS A 50 5.40 -7.66 11.55
CA LYS A 50 5.01 -7.14 10.24
C LYS A 50 4.18 -8.20 9.54
N ARG A 51 2.92 -7.89 9.29
CA ARG A 51 2.01 -8.75 8.53
C ARG A 51 1.95 -8.23 7.11
N ARG A 52 2.08 -9.14 6.17
CA ARG A 52 1.70 -8.91 4.78
C ARG A 52 0.46 -9.76 4.52
N PRO A 53 -0.54 -9.25 3.81
CA PRO A 53 -1.68 -10.05 3.37
C PRO A 53 -1.22 -11.25 2.54
#